data_AF-A0A957EN16-F1
#
_entry.id   AF-A0A957EN16-F1
#
_cell.length_a   1.000
_cell.length_b   1.000
_cell.length_c   1.000
_cell.angle_alpha   90.00
_cell.angle_beta   90.00
_cell.angle_gamma   90.00
#
_symmetry.space_group_name_H-M   'P 1'
#
loop_
_entity.id
_entity.type
_entity.pdbx_description
1 polymer ?
#
loop_
_entity_poly.entity_id
_entity_poly.type
_entity_poly.pdbx_seq_one_letter_code
_entity_poly.pdbx_strand_id
1 'polypeptide(L)'
;MSDLELASNDELRTHLTQLLEANRTELASRYQQVLRETLFSRRTTIRPSMLRGIAADEVNALGNFLQQPQVNASERGVQLHQTGLSEQPLLRMGQVTRQFFVTHLNNGHVAGAMEMIDTYQEGVVLGFIQSLEKAVFIEQERTRQAFERVINRDKS
;
A
#
# COMPACT_ATOMS: atom_id res chain seq x y z
N MET A 1 3.71 -27.05 7.84
CA MET A 1 2.31 -26.75 7.51
C MET A 1 1.66 -28.04 7.07
N SER A 2 0.56 -28.40 7.73
CA SER A 2 -0.23 -29.59 7.42
C SER A 2 -1.15 -29.32 6.21
N ASP A 3 -1.50 -30.34 5.43
CA ASP A 3 -2.44 -30.23 4.31
C ASP A 3 -3.81 -29.66 4.73
N LEU A 4 -4.21 -29.84 6.00
CA LEU A 4 -5.43 -29.27 6.58
C LEU A 4 -5.33 -27.75 6.82
N GLU A 5 -4.14 -27.24 7.15
CA GLU A 5 -3.91 -25.80 7.35
C GLU A 5 -3.89 -25.05 6.00
N LEU A 6 -3.37 -25.71 4.95
CA LEU A 6 -3.37 -25.16 3.59
C LEU A 6 -4.79 -25.05 3.03
N ALA A 7 -5.61 -26.11 3.18
CA ALA A 7 -7.01 -26.10 2.75
C ALA A 7 -7.85 -25.03 3.47
N SER A 8 -7.66 -24.87 4.78
CA SER A 8 -8.35 -23.84 5.57
C SER A 8 -7.97 -22.42 5.14
N ASN A 9 -6.71 -22.19 4.76
CA ASN A 9 -6.25 -20.91 4.26
C ASN A 9 -6.81 -20.57 2.87
N ASP A 10 -6.93 -21.54 1.98
CA ASP A 10 -7.51 -21.34 0.64
C ASP A 10 -9.02 -21.03 0.71
N GLU A 11 -9.75 -21.71 1.60
CA GLU A 11 -11.16 -21.40 1.89
C GLU A 11 -11.31 -19.98 2.44
N LEU A 12 -10.46 -19.60 3.40
CA LEU A 12 -10.45 -18.26 3.97
C LEU A 12 -10.15 -17.20 2.91
N ARG A 13 -9.13 -17.40 2.06
CA ARG A 13 -8.80 -16.50 0.94
C ARG A 13 -9.97 -16.33 -0.01
N THR A 14 -10.63 -17.42 -0.35
CA THR A 14 -11.81 -17.40 -1.23
C THR A 14 -12.93 -16.57 -0.59
N HIS A 15 -13.19 -16.77 0.70
CA HIS A 15 -14.18 -16.00 1.44
C HIS A 15 -13.85 -14.50 1.48
N LEU A 16 -12.59 -14.15 1.78
CA LEU A 16 -12.13 -12.76 1.81
C LEU A 16 -12.22 -12.09 0.44
N THR A 17 -11.89 -12.83 -0.62
CA THR A 17 -11.99 -12.34 -2.01
C THR A 17 -13.43 -12.04 -2.38
N GLN A 18 -14.36 -12.95 -2.07
CA GLN A 18 -15.80 -12.75 -2.33
C GLN A 18 -16.35 -11.55 -1.56
N LEU A 19 -15.98 -11.42 -0.28
CA LEU A 19 -16.38 -10.30 0.57
C LEU A 19 -15.82 -8.97 0.05
N LEU A 20 -14.56 -8.96 -0.41
CA LEU A 20 -13.95 -7.80 -1.03
C LEU A 20 -14.67 -7.39 -2.31
N GLU A 21 -14.95 -8.34 -3.21
CA GLU A 21 -15.64 -8.03 -4.47
C GLU A 21 -17.07 -7.53 -4.24
N ALA A 22 -17.80 -8.13 -3.29
CA ALA A 22 -19.15 -7.71 -2.94
C ALA A 22 -19.21 -6.27 -2.39
N ASN A 23 -18.16 -5.82 -1.70
CA ASN A 23 -18.11 -4.51 -1.05
C ASN A 23 -16.97 -3.62 -1.61
N ARG A 24 -16.52 -3.89 -2.83
CA ARG A 24 -15.37 -3.24 -3.47
C ARG A 24 -15.49 -1.72 -3.52
N THR A 25 -16.66 -1.23 -3.93
CA THR A 25 -16.95 0.20 -4.04
C THR A 25 -16.89 0.89 -2.69
N GLU A 26 -17.30 0.21 -1.62
CA GLU A 26 -17.25 0.74 -0.27
C GLU A 26 -15.80 0.92 0.19
N LEU A 27 -14.96 -0.10 0.05
CA LEU A 27 -13.56 -0.01 0.44
C LEU A 27 -12.81 1.06 -0.38
N ALA A 28 -13.04 1.11 -1.69
CA ALA A 28 -12.46 2.14 -2.56
C ALA A 28 -12.90 3.56 -2.11
N SER A 29 -14.16 3.74 -1.71
CA SER A 29 -14.66 5.03 -1.21
C SER A 29 -13.99 5.42 0.11
N ARG A 30 -13.80 4.47 1.03
CA ARG A 30 -13.08 4.70 2.30
C ARG A 30 -11.62 5.07 2.06
N TYR A 31 -10.91 4.39 1.15
CA TYR A 31 -9.56 4.79 0.75
C TYR A 31 -9.52 6.18 0.12
N GLN A 32 -10.45 6.49 -0.79
CA GLN A 32 -10.51 7.80 -1.41
C GLN A 32 -10.72 8.91 -0.36
N GLN A 33 -11.52 8.65 0.67
CA GLN A 33 -11.70 9.58 1.78
C GLN A 33 -10.40 9.80 2.55
N VAL A 34 -9.68 8.73 2.93
CA VAL A 34 -8.36 8.84 3.60
C VAL A 34 -7.38 9.66 2.77
N LEU A 35 -7.31 9.41 1.46
CA LEU A 35 -6.45 10.14 0.54
C LEU A 35 -6.82 11.63 0.45
N ARG A 36 -8.11 11.95 0.46
CA ARG A 36 -8.60 13.34 0.43
C ARG A 36 -8.29 14.09 1.72
N GLU A 37 -8.46 13.46 2.87
CA GLU A 37 -8.18 14.07 4.18
C GLU A 37 -6.68 14.38 4.36
N THR A 38 -5.81 13.61 3.71
CA THR A 38 -4.36 13.73 3.84
C THR A 38 -3.72 14.64 2.79
N LEU A 39 -4.41 14.94 1.68
CA LEU A 39 -3.96 15.86 0.61
C LEU A 39 -3.55 17.26 1.11
N PHE A 40 -4.17 17.74 2.18
CA PHE A 40 -3.91 19.08 2.72
C PHE A 40 -2.89 19.08 3.85
N SER A 41 -2.47 17.90 4.32
CA SER A 41 -1.60 17.78 5.49
C SER A 41 -0.12 18.01 5.18
N ARG A 42 0.30 17.93 3.90
CA ARG A 42 1.68 18.16 3.42
C ARG A 42 1.68 18.69 1.99
N ARG A 43 2.84 19.14 1.48
CA ARG A 43 3.10 19.47 0.06
C ARG A 43 3.02 18.21 -0.83
N THR A 44 1.89 17.51 -0.81
CA THR A 44 1.65 16.34 -1.66
C THR A 44 1.49 16.80 -3.10
N THR A 45 2.31 16.25 -4.00
CA THR A 45 2.30 16.55 -5.44
C THR A 45 1.17 15.83 -6.18
N ILE A 46 0.39 14.99 -5.48
CA ILE A 46 -0.70 14.22 -6.05
C ILE A 46 -1.84 15.15 -6.50
N ARG A 47 -2.25 15.01 -7.76
CA ARG A 47 -3.42 15.72 -8.29
C ARG A 47 -4.71 15.11 -7.71
N PRO A 48 -5.69 15.90 -7.26
CA PRO A 48 -6.95 15.38 -6.72
C PRO A 48 -7.69 14.42 -7.66
N SER A 49 -7.55 14.58 -8.97
CA SER A 49 -8.13 13.69 -9.98
C SER A 49 -7.55 12.27 -9.95
N MET A 50 -6.33 12.08 -9.45
CA MET A 50 -5.66 10.77 -9.37
C MET A 50 -6.12 9.94 -8.18
N LEU A 51 -6.71 10.55 -7.15
CA LEU A 51 -7.05 9.84 -5.90
C LEU A 51 -8.02 8.69 -6.10
N ARG A 52 -8.99 8.85 -7.02
CA ARG A 52 -9.94 7.79 -7.34
C ARG A 52 -9.22 6.60 -7.98
N GLY A 53 -8.24 6.85 -8.84
CA GLY A 53 -7.42 5.81 -9.45
C GLY A 53 -6.60 5.08 -8.40
N ILE A 54 -5.87 5.81 -7.55
CA ILE A 54 -5.05 5.22 -6.48
C ILE A 54 -5.89 4.33 -5.56
N ALA A 55 -7.08 4.80 -5.15
CA ALA A 55 -7.98 4.03 -4.29
C ALA A 55 -8.49 2.75 -4.98
N ALA A 56 -8.92 2.83 -6.24
CA ALA A 56 -9.37 1.66 -7.00
C ALA A 56 -8.23 0.66 -7.22
N ASP A 57 -7.06 1.14 -7.62
CA ASP A 57 -5.88 0.32 -7.85
C ASP A 57 -5.43 -0.41 -6.58
N GLU A 58 -5.59 0.21 -5.41
CA GLU A 58 -5.27 -0.44 -4.14
C GLU A 58 -6.23 -1.59 -3.83
N VAL A 59 -7.53 -1.39 -4.04
CA VAL A 59 -8.50 -2.47 -3.85
C VAL A 59 -8.22 -3.63 -4.80
N ASN A 60 -7.81 -3.33 -6.04
CA ASN A 60 -7.44 -4.34 -7.02
C ASN A 60 -6.18 -5.10 -6.59
N ALA A 61 -5.15 -4.39 -6.12
CA ALA A 61 -3.90 -5.00 -5.66
C ALA A 61 -4.14 -5.94 -4.47
N LEU A 62 -4.98 -5.52 -3.51
CA LEU A 62 -5.40 -6.36 -2.40
C LEU A 62 -6.17 -7.60 -2.86
N GLY A 63 -7.12 -7.45 -3.79
CA GLY A 63 -7.87 -8.59 -4.35
C GLY A 63 -6.96 -9.59 -5.07
N ASN A 64 -6.02 -9.09 -5.87
CA ASN A 64 -5.02 -9.91 -6.54
C ASN A 64 -4.14 -10.67 -5.53
N PHE A 65 -3.73 -10.03 -4.44
CA PHE A 65 -2.95 -10.68 -3.39
C PHE A 65 -3.74 -11.78 -2.66
N LEU A 66 -5.04 -11.55 -2.41
CA LEU A 66 -5.90 -12.56 -1.78
C LEU A 66 -6.06 -13.80 -2.66
N GLN A 67 -6.21 -13.60 -3.98
CA GLN A 67 -6.30 -14.67 -4.98
C GLN A 67 -4.96 -15.39 -5.22
N GLN A 68 -3.87 -14.62 -5.21
CA GLN A 68 -2.53 -15.10 -5.55
C GLN A 68 -1.52 -14.46 -4.59
N PRO A 69 -1.22 -15.08 -3.42
CA PRO A 69 -0.30 -14.52 -2.43
C PRO A 69 1.13 -14.33 -2.92
N GLN A 70 1.50 -14.95 -4.05
CA GLN A 70 2.77 -14.75 -4.73
C GLN A 70 2.85 -13.37 -5.43
N VAL A 71 1.73 -12.67 -5.59
CA VAL A 71 1.69 -11.31 -6.13
C VAL A 71 2.41 -10.36 -5.16
N ASN A 72 3.36 -9.61 -5.70
CA ASN A 72 4.33 -8.88 -4.91
C ASN A 72 3.73 -7.61 -4.29
N ALA A 73 3.18 -7.73 -3.08
CA ALA A 73 2.70 -6.59 -2.28
C ALA A 73 3.76 -5.47 -2.14
N SER A 74 5.06 -5.82 -2.12
CA SER A 74 6.14 -4.82 -2.11
C SER A 74 6.18 -3.97 -3.38
N GLU A 75 5.93 -4.55 -4.56
CA GLU A 75 5.87 -3.77 -5.80
C GLU A 75 4.75 -2.72 -5.73
N ARG A 76 3.62 -3.06 -5.11
CA ARG A 76 2.55 -2.09 -4.88
C ARG A 76 3.01 -0.94 -3.99
N GLY A 77 3.75 -1.23 -2.93
CA GLY A 77 4.40 -0.22 -2.08
C GLY A 77 5.27 0.76 -2.85
N VAL A 78 6.12 0.22 -3.75
CA VAL A 78 6.98 1.00 -4.63
C VAL A 78 6.16 1.93 -5.52
N GLN A 79 5.09 1.41 -6.14
CA GLN A 79 4.20 2.17 -7.00
C GLN A 79 3.52 3.31 -6.24
N LEU A 80 3.00 3.05 -5.04
CA LEU A 80 2.37 4.07 -4.20
C LEU A 80 3.33 5.22 -3.88
N HIS A 81 4.58 4.92 -3.50
CA HIS A 81 5.59 5.97 -3.31
C HIS A 81 5.83 6.79 -4.59
N GLN A 82 5.95 6.12 -5.74
CA GLN A 82 6.17 6.78 -7.04
C GLN A 82 5.00 7.69 -7.46
N THR A 83 3.78 7.45 -6.97
CA THR A 83 2.66 8.39 -7.18
C THR A 83 2.82 9.71 -6.40
N GLY A 84 3.78 9.79 -5.48
CA GLY A 84 3.95 10.92 -4.57
C GLY A 84 3.11 10.80 -3.30
N LEU A 85 2.65 9.58 -2.97
CA LEU A 85 1.94 9.31 -1.73
C LEU A 85 2.92 9.41 -0.55
N SER A 86 2.47 9.97 0.57
CA SER A 86 3.24 10.00 1.81
C SER A 86 2.89 8.80 2.70
N GLU A 87 3.68 8.62 3.76
CA GLU A 87 3.56 7.49 4.69
C GLU A 87 2.22 7.50 5.44
N GLN A 88 1.72 8.68 5.81
CA GLN A 88 0.50 8.82 6.61
C GLN A 88 -0.75 8.25 5.93
N PRO A 89 -1.11 8.62 4.67
CA PRO A 89 -2.23 7.98 3.97
C PRO A 89 -2.02 6.49 3.77
N LEU A 90 -0.79 6.03 3.49
CA LEU A 90 -0.50 4.60 3.37
C LEU A 90 -0.88 3.84 4.65
N LEU A 91 -0.41 4.29 5.81
CA LEU A 91 -0.71 3.65 7.11
C LEU A 91 -2.21 3.71 7.44
N ARG A 92 -2.87 4.83 7.14
CA ARG A 92 -4.32 4.97 7.34
C ARG A 92 -5.13 4.07 6.42
N MET A 93 -4.69 3.85 5.19
CA MET A 93 -5.32 2.90 4.29
C MET A 93 -5.25 1.49 4.89
N GLY A 94 -4.10 1.05 5.40
CA GLY A 94 -4.00 -0.24 6.10
C GLY A 94 -4.92 -0.37 7.31
N GLN A 95 -5.09 0.70 8.10
CA GLN A 95 -6.08 0.72 9.19
C GLN A 95 -7.51 0.57 8.67
N VAL A 96 -7.87 1.27 7.59
CA VAL A 96 -9.18 1.16 6.95
C VAL A 96 -9.42 -0.26 6.42
N THR A 97 -8.41 -0.92 5.86
CA THR A 97 -8.49 -2.31 5.41
C THR A 97 -8.85 -3.24 6.56
N ARG A 98 -8.11 -3.18 7.67
CA ARG A 98 -8.40 -3.99 8.86
C ARG A 98 -9.80 -3.73 9.39
N GLN A 99 -10.19 -2.46 9.54
CA GLN A 99 -11.51 -2.10 10.02
C GLN A 99 -12.62 -2.62 9.11
N PHE A 100 -12.42 -2.55 7.79
CA PHE A 100 -13.35 -3.10 6.81
C PHE A 100 -13.56 -4.60 7.02
N PHE A 101 -12.49 -5.41 7.03
CA PHE A 101 -12.65 -6.85 7.22
C PHE A 101 -13.22 -7.21 8.60
N VAL A 102 -12.82 -6.54 9.68
CA VAL A 102 -13.40 -6.77 11.02
C VAL A 102 -14.90 -6.46 11.05
N THR A 103 -15.37 -5.48 10.27
CA THR A 103 -16.78 -5.09 10.24
C THR A 103 -17.64 -6.10 9.47
N HIS A 104 -17.08 -6.76 8.45
CA HIS A 104 -17.84 -7.66 7.58
C HIS A 104 -17.63 -9.15 7.89
N LEU A 105 -16.64 -9.50 8.71
CA LEU A 105 -16.38 -10.89 9.10
C LEU A 105 -17.13 -11.29 10.37
N ASN A 106 -17.55 -12.56 10.41
CA ASN A 106 -18.01 -13.20 11.63
C ASN A 106 -16.82 -13.65 12.48
N ASN A 107 -16.99 -13.67 13.82
CA ASN A 107 -15.91 -13.87 14.81
C ASN A 107 -14.98 -15.08 14.56
N GLY A 108 -15.45 -16.14 13.89
CA GLY A 108 -14.66 -17.36 13.65
C GLY A 108 -13.50 -17.21 12.67
N HIS A 109 -13.50 -16.20 11.79
CA HIS A 109 -12.48 -16.04 10.74
C HIS A 109 -11.58 -14.81 10.93
N VAL A 110 -11.80 -14.03 11.99
CA VAL A 110 -11.15 -12.73 12.18
C VAL A 110 -9.63 -12.87 12.31
N ALA A 111 -9.15 -13.83 13.12
CA ALA A 111 -7.72 -13.97 13.39
C ALA A 111 -6.92 -14.28 12.11
N GLY A 112 -7.30 -15.33 11.37
CA GLY A 112 -6.64 -15.69 10.11
C GLY A 112 -6.77 -14.60 9.04
N ALA A 113 -7.91 -13.91 9.00
CA ALA A 113 -8.08 -12.79 8.08
C ALA A 113 -7.12 -11.64 8.40
N MET A 114 -6.96 -11.29 9.68
CA MET A 114 -6.03 -10.24 10.09
C MET A 114 -4.59 -10.61 9.75
N GLU A 115 -4.18 -11.86 9.95
CA GLU A 115 -2.84 -12.33 9.57
C GLU A 115 -2.57 -12.18 8.07
N MET A 116 -3.53 -12.56 7.22
CA MET A 116 -3.40 -12.41 5.76
C MET A 116 -3.35 -10.94 5.34
N ILE A 117 -4.20 -10.10 5.94
CA ILE A 117 -4.24 -8.66 5.65
C ILE A 117 -2.97 -7.98 6.14
N ASP A 118 -2.45 -8.35 7.30
CA ASP A 118 -1.20 -7.78 7.82
C ASP A 118 0.00 -8.22 6.97
N THR A 119 0.02 -9.46 6.47
CA THR A 119 1.05 -9.90 5.50
C THR A 119 1.05 -9.04 4.24
N TYR A 120 -0.12 -8.72 3.68
CA TYR A 120 -0.24 -7.81 2.56
C TYR A 120 0.30 -6.41 2.91
N GLN A 121 -0.17 -5.86 4.04
CA GLN A 121 0.19 -4.50 4.47
C GLN A 121 1.68 -4.37 4.77
N GLU A 122 2.29 -5.37 5.40
CA GLU A 122 3.73 -5.43 5.64
C GLU A 122 4.49 -5.37 4.32
N GLY A 123 4.12 -6.20 3.34
CA GLY A 123 4.72 -6.19 2.01
C GLY A 123 4.66 -4.81 1.37
N VAL A 124 3.48 -4.18 1.36
CA VAL A 124 3.29 -2.83 0.81
C VAL A 124 4.16 -1.80 1.55
N VAL A 125 4.19 -1.82 2.87
CA VAL A 125 5.00 -0.86 3.66
C VAL A 125 6.50 -1.05 3.40
N LEU A 126 6.99 -2.29 3.35
CA LEU A 126 8.39 -2.57 3.06
C LEU A 126 8.80 -2.06 1.67
N GLY A 127 7.97 -2.32 0.65
CA GLY A 127 8.24 -1.81 -0.70
C GLY A 127 8.20 -0.29 -0.80
N PHE A 128 7.30 0.35 -0.06
CA PHE A 128 7.25 1.80 0.03
C PHE A 128 8.55 2.37 0.64
N ILE A 129 8.99 1.82 1.78
CA ILE A 129 10.22 2.25 2.47
C ILE A 129 11.45 2.04 1.57
N GLN A 130 11.57 0.89 0.91
CA GLN A 130 12.68 0.63 -0.02
C GLN A 130 12.73 1.65 -1.16
N SER A 131 11.57 2.05 -1.69
CA SER A 131 11.47 3.07 -2.73
C SER A 131 11.86 4.46 -2.22
N LEU A 132 11.46 4.79 -0.98
CA LEU A 132 11.83 6.03 -0.30
C LEU A 132 13.34 6.13 -0.07
N GLU A 133 13.96 5.09 0.51
CA GLU A 133 15.41 5.01 0.76
C GLU A 133 16.20 5.19 -0.54
N LYS A 134 15.77 4.53 -1.61
CA LYS A 134 16.39 4.66 -2.93
C LYS A 134 16.30 6.10 -3.47
N ALA A 135 15.16 6.76 -3.30
CA ALA A 135 14.97 8.15 -3.74
C ALA A 135 15.88 9.12 -2.95
N VAL A 136 15.95 8.96 -1.63
CA VAL A 136 16.85 9.74 -0.76
C VAL A 136 18.30 9.57 -1.17
N PHE A 137 18.75 8.34 -1.42
CA PHE A 137 20.11 8.07 -1.87
C PHE A 137 20.43 8.77 -3.20
N ILE A 138 19.52 8.69 -4.18
CA ILE A 138 19.69 9.36 -5.48
C ILE A 138 19.76 10.89 -5.32
N GLU A 139 18.94 11.46 -4.44
CA GLU A 139 18.94 12.91 -4.18
C GLU A 139 20.23 13.37 -3.49
N GLN A 140 20.74 12.60 -2.53
CA GLN A 140 22.02 12.87 -1.88
C GLN A 140 23.19 12.85 -2.87
N GLU A 141 23.22 11.87 -3.77
CA GLU A 141 24.26 11.76 -4.78
C GLU A 141 24.20 12.93 -5.79
N ARG A 142 22.99 13.35 -6.20
CA ARG A 142 22.82 14.55 -7.03
C ARG A 142 23.33 15.82 -6.35
N THR A 143 23.01 15.97 -5.06
CA THR A 143 23.46 17.11 -4.25
C THR A 143 24.99 17.13 -4.17
N ARG A 144 25.61 15.99 -3.88
CA ARG A 144 27.08 15.84 -3.86
C ARG A 144 27.71 16.26 -5.19
N GLN A 145 27.22 15.74 -6.30
CA GLN A 145 27.75 16.07 -7.63
C GLN A 145 27.59 17.56 -7.98
N ALA A 146 26.48 18.18 -7.58
CA ALA A 146 26.27 19.62 -7.76
C ALA A 146 27.31 20.45 -6.98
N PHE A 147 27.58 20.07 -5.73
CA PHE A 147 28.62 20.72 -4.91
C PHE A 147 30.02 20.56 -5.51
N GLU A 148 30.38 19.35 -5.95
CA GLU A 148 31.68 19.11 -6.58
C GLU A 148 31.90 19.97 -7.85
N ARG A 149 30.85 20.16 -8.66
CA ARG A 149 30.91 21.04 -9.84
C ARG A 149 31.12 22.50 -9.48
N VAL A 150 30.45 23.00 -8.43
CA VAL A 150 30.62 24.40 -7.97
C VAL A 150 32.03 24.61 -7.44
N ILE A 151 32.52 23.71 -6.58
CA ILE A 151 33.87 23.80 -6.01
C ILE A 151 34.95 23.74 -7.09
N ASN A 152 34.81 22.88 -8.10
CA ASN A 152 35.79 22.77 -9.18
C ASN A 152 35.76 23.98 -10.12
N ARG A 153 34.61 24.63 -10.28
CA ARG A 153 34.47 25.86 -11.06
C ARG A 153 35.11 27.07 -10.37
N ASP A 154 35.06 27.16 -9.04
CA ASP A 154 35.69 28.25 -8.29
C ASP A 154 37.21 28.10 -8.13
N LYS A 155 37.75 26.91 -8.45
CA LYS A 155 39.19 26.60 -8.42
C LYS A 155 39.89 26.73 -9.78
N SER A 156 39.14 26.99 -10.86
CA SER A 156 39.67 27.29 -12.21
C SER A 156 39.57 28.78 -12.50
#